data_AF-A0A1E5VYJ9-F1
#
_entry.id   AF-A0A1E5VYJ9-F1
#
_cell.length_a   1.000
_cell.length_b   1.000
_cell.length_c   1.000
_cell.angle_alpha   90.00
_cell.angle_beta   90.00
_cell.angle_gamma   90.00
#
_symmetry.space_group_name_H-M   'P 1'
#
loop_
_entity.id
_entity.type
_entity.pdbx_description
1 polymer ?
#
loop_
_entity_poly.entity_id
_entity_poly.type
_entity_poly.pdbx_seq_one_letter_code
_entity_poly.pdbx_strand_id
1 'polypeptide(L)'
;LPGRSPRGGTALFIYHHHHPIPNADRPSCSPEPKPNQKPFLLLQRVATQDAKIGSETPAADGVARKRPSGGDAPAPAPADKRRRPEPPSSSGSRDRRRHHHHHHDGRRHHTSSEATEEKVRASHILIKHEGSRRKASWRDPEGVAISATTRDDAADLARALREQIVSGDRKFEDIAAENSDCNSAKRGGDLGPFGRGRMQKAFEKAAFALKVGEISDVVDTESGVHIIKRTG
;
A
#
# COMPACT_ATOMS: atom_id res chain seq x y z
N LEU A 1 -97.31 -12.78 7.72
CA LEU A 1 -97.55 -13.32 6.36
C LEU A 1 -96.53 -12.68 5.42
N PRO A 2 -95.87 -13.45 4.54
CA PRO A 2 -94.80 -14.42 4.81
C PRO A 2 -93.43 -13.86 4.34
N GLY A 3 -92.24 -14.38 4.66
CA GLY A 3 -91.84 -15.60 5.33
C GLY A 3 -90.37 -15.94 4.98
N ARG A 4 -89.77 -16.79 5.82
CA ARG A 4 -88.67 -17.74 5.52
C ARG A 4 -87.23 -17.21 5.35
N SER A 5 -86.41 -17.53 6.36
CA SER A 5 -85.04 -18.06 6.19
C SER A 5 -85.04 -19.25 5.21
N PRO A 6 -83.94 -19.53 4.49
CA PRO A 6 -82.89 -20.38 5.07
C PRO A 6 -81.43 -20.10 4.61
N ARG A 7 -80.51 -20.37 5.54
CA ARG A 7 -79.20 -21.04 5.39
C ARG A 7 -78.49 -20.93 4.01
N GLY A 8 -77.46 -20.09 3.92
CA GLY A 8 -76.30 -20.33 3.06
C GLY A 8 -75.12 -20.69 3.97
N GLY A 9 -74.37 -21.78 3.79
CA GLY A 9 -73.95 -22.38 2.54
C GLY A 9 -72.44 -22.17 2.43
N THR A 10 -71.68 -23.01 3.13
CA THR A 10 -70.21 -23.04 3.10
C THR A 10 -69.72 -23.34 1.68
N ALA A 11 -69.16 -22.32 1.02
CA ALA A 11 -68.50 -22.48 -0.27
C ALA A 11 -67.05 -22.93 -0.04
N LEU A 12 -66.84 -24.24 -0.07
CA LEU A 12 -65.52 -24.87 -0.16
C LEU A 12 -65.07 -24.80 -1.62
N PHE A 13 -64.16 -23.87 -1.94
CA PHE A 13 -63.56 -23.79 -3.27
C PHE A 13 -62.58 -24.94 -3.46
N ILE A 14 -62.97 -25.87 -4.35
CA ILE A 14 -62.09 -26.87 -4.95
C ILE A 14 -61.31 -26.16 -6.06
N TYR A 15 -59.98 -26.11 -5.93
CA TYR A 15 -59.07 -25.85 -7.05
C TYR A 15 -58.23 -27.08 -7.30
N HIS A 16 -58.48 -27.74 -8.43
CA HIS A 16 -57.66 -28.79 -9.01
C HIS A 16 -56.31 -28.21 -9.44
N HIS A 17 -55.23 -28.74 -8.88
CA HIS A 17 -53.89 -28.61 -9.45
C HIS A 17 -53.29 -29.99 -9.71
N HIS A 18 -53.31 -30.35 -10.99
CA HIS A 18 -52.44 -31.35 -11.60
C HIS A 18 -51.01 -30.86 -11.52
N HIS A 19 -50.10 -31.63 -10.91
CA HIS A 19 -48.67 -31.51 -11.15
C HIS A 19 -47.98 -32.90 -11.14
N PRO A 20 -46.88 -33.04 -11.91
CA PRO A 20 -46.39 -34.31 -12.45
C PRO A 20 -45.48 -35.10 -11.49
N ILE A 21 -45.32 -36.39 -11.80
CA ILE A 21 -44.30 -37.30 -11.26
C ILE A 21 -42.92 -36.90 -11.80
N PRO A 22 -41.87 -36.85 -10.96
CA PRO A 22 -40.54 -37.22 -11.42
C PRO A 22 -39.88 -38.31 -10.54
N ASN A 23 -39.21 -39.21 -11.26
CA ASN A 23 -38.43 -40.38 -10.84
C ASN A 23 -37.57 -40.18 -9.58
N ALA A 24 -37.68 -41.14 -8.66
CA ALA A 24 -36.67 -41.39 -7.64
C ALA A 24 -35.70 -42.48 -8.15
N ASP A 25 -34.61 -42.03 -8.76
CA ASP A 25 -33.40 -42.84 -8.96
C ASP A 25 -32.19 -41.90 -9.02
N ARG A 26 -31.45 -41.78 -7.91
CA ARG A 26 -29.98 -41.65 -7.87
C ARG A 26 -29.43 -41.61 -6.43
N PRO A 27 -28.25 -42.20 -6.21
CA PRO A 27 -27.70 -42.50 -4.89
C PRO A 27 -27.11 -41.28 -4.18
N SER A 28 -27.26 -41.29 -2.86
CA SER A 28 -26.56 -40.44 -1.90
C SER A 28 -25.05 -40.46 -2.12
N CYS A 29 -24.50 -39.36 -2.61
CA CYS A 29 -23.06 -39.11 -2.67
C CYS A 29 -22.71 -38.15 -1.52
N SER A 30 -21.94 -38.66 -0.57
CA SER A 30 -21.40 -37.94 0.58
C SER A 30 -20.66 -36.65 0.18
N PRO A 31 -20.75 -35.57 0.96
CA PRO A 31 -19.85 -34.44 0.79
C PRO A 31 -18.44 -34.81 1.28
N GLU A 32 -17.46 -34.66 0.38
CA GLU A 32 -16.02 -34.75 0.69
C GLU A 32 -15.56 -33.72 1.73
N PRO A 33 -14.54 -34.05 2.53
CA PRO A 33 -13.95 -33.14 3.51
C PRO A 33 -13.09 -32.06 2.84
N LYS A 34 -13.34 -30.79 3.21
CA LYS A 34 -12.54 -29.63 2.80
C LYS A 34 -11.06 -29.81 3.17
N PRO A 35 -10.09 -29.53 2.28
CA PRO A 35 -8.68 -29.53 2.64
C PRO A 35 -8.33 -28.29 3.47
N ASN A 36 -8.12 -28.55 4.77
CA ASN A 36 -6.93 -28.14 5.51
C ASN A 36 -6.64 -26.62 5.61
N GLN A 37 -7.44 -25.90 6.42
CA GLN A 37 -6.91 -24.75 7.16
C GLN A 37 -6.03 -25.30 8.29
N LYS A 38 -4.70 -25.24 8.10
CA LYS A 38 -3.76 -25.48 9.20
C LYS A 38 -3.78 -24.27 10.14
N PRO A 39 -4.05 -24.43 11.44
CA PRO A 39 -3.71 -23.39 12.40
C PRO A 39 -2.18 -23.31 12.51
N PHE A 40 -1.65 -22.10 12.37
CA PHE A 40 -0.26 -21.80 12.69
C PHE A 40 -0.05 -22.13 14.18
N LEU A 41 0.71 -23.21 14.44
CA LEU A 41 1.10 -23.61 15.78
C LEU A 41 1.99 -22.53 16.40
N LEU A 42 1.48 -21.99 17.50
CA LEU A 42 2.20 -21.21 18.50
C LEU A 42 3.43 -22.02 18.97
N LEU A 43 4.62 -21.61 18.52
CA LEU A 43 5.88 -22.18 18.99
C LEU A 43 6.12 -21.71 20.43
N GLN A 44 5.87 -22.60 21.39
CA GLN A 44 6.25 -22.40 22.78
C GLN A 44 7.77 -22.34 22.90
N ARG A 45 8.25 -21.22 23.46
CA ARG A 45 9.63 -21.05 23.95
C ARG A 45 9.93 -22.14 24.98
N VAL A 46 10.85 -23.04 24.66
CA VAL A 46 11.46 -23.95 25.63
C VAL A 46 12.56 -23.18 26.35
N ALA A 47 12.47 -23.19 27.68
CA ALA A 47 13.39 -22.56 28.60
C ALA A 47 14.80 -23.17 28.51
N THR A 48 15.79 -22.29 28.53
CA THR A 48 17.22 -22.56 28.73
C THR A 48 17.50 -23.05 30.15
N GLN A 49 18.32 -24.10 30.29
CA GLN A 49 19.01 -24.40 31.56
C GLN A 49 20.50 -24.69 31.33
N ASP A 50 21.28 -23.89 32.06
CA ASP A 50 22.49 -24.24 32.80
C ASP A 50 23.69 -24.85 32.04
N ALA A 51 24.60 -23.97 31.62
CA ALA A 51 26.02 -24.29 31.51
C ALA A 51 26.82 -23.31 32.40
N LYS A 52 27.28 -23.86 33.52
CA LYS A 52 28.05 -23.21 34.59
C LYS A 52 29.53 -23.41 34.27
N ILE A 53 30.25 -22.38 33.82
CA ILE A 53 31.72 -22.36 33.83
C ILE A 53 32.15 -20.99 34.36
N GLY A 54 32.80 -21.02 35.52
CA GLY A 54 33.41 -19.86 36.17
C GLY A 54 34.85 -19.64 35.73
N SER A 55 35.26 -18.38 35.77
CA SER A 55 36.59 -17.84 36.11
C SER A 55 36.49 -16.32 35.86
N GLU A 56 36.24 -15.52 36.90
CA GLU A 56 37.24 -14.83 37.71
C GLU A 56 37.95 -13.66 37.00
N THR A 57 37.47 -12.43 37.31
CA THR A 57 38.21 -11.17 37.63
C THR A 57 39.10 -10.45 36.59
N PRO A 58 39.45 -9.15 36.78
CA PRO A 58 38.82 -8.05 37.55
C PRO A 58 38.74 -6.69 36.80
N ALA A 59 38.05 -5.76 37.48
CA ALA A 59 38.00 -4.29 37.37
C ALA A 59 39.07 -3.54 36.56
N ALA A 60 38.62 -2.50 35.83
CA ALA A 60 39.29 -1.20 35.78
C ALA A 60 38.34 -0.10 35.25
N ASP A 61 38.24 0.96 36.04
CA ASP A 61 38.16 2.37 35.67
C ASP A 61 36.96 2.94 34.91
N GLY A 62 36.16 3.67 35.69
CA GLY A 62 35.23 4.66 35.18
C GLY A 62 35.93 5.91 34.67
N VAL A 63 35.31 6.57 33.69
CA VAL A 63 35.43 8.02 33.51
C VAL A 63 34.05 8.55 33.11
N ALA A 64 33.42 9.21 34.08
CA ALA A 64 32.33 10.14 33.85
C ALA A 64 32.81 11.27 32.93
N ARG A 65 32.12 11.52 31.82
CA ARG A 65 32.20 12.81 31.10
C ARG A 65 30.83 13.45 31.03
N LYS A 66 30.57 14.20 32.09
CA LYS A 66 29.65 15.34 32.17
C LYS A 66 30.01 16.31 31.04
N ARG A 67 29.10 16.56 30.09
CA ARG A 67 29.22 17.71 29.17
C ARG A 67 28.39 18.88 29.72
N PRO A 68 28.94 20.10 29.71
CA PRO A 68 28.35 21.25 30.38
C PRO A 68 27.24 21.91 29.58
N SER A 69 26.39 22.58 30.35
CA SER A 69 25.46 23.66 30.04
C SER A 69 26.03 24.77 29.16
N GLY A 70 25.13 25.44 28.42
CA GLY A 70 25.25 26.86 28.10
C GLY A 70 25.02 27.18 26.62
N GLY A 71 23.94 27.91 26.32
CA GLY A 71 23.75 28.53 25.01
C GLY A 71 22.33 28.94 24.68
N ASP A 72 21.68 29.74 25.53
CA ASP A 72 20.58 30.60 25.11
C ASP A 72 21.05 31.52 23.99
N ALA A 73 20.37 31.49 22.84
CA ALA A 73 20.39 32.59 21.88
C ALA A 73 19.09 32.62 21.05
N PRO A 74 18.61 33.82 20.69
CA PRO A 74 17.19 34.12 20.68
C PRO A 74 16.53 34.04 19.30
N ALA A 75 15.20 33.93 19.33
CA ALA A 75 14.30 34.05 18.20
C ALA A 75 14.52 35.36 17.40
N PRO A 76 14.44 35.33 16.06
CA PRO A 76 14.27 36.54 15.28
C PRO A 76 12.80 37.02 15.34
N ALA A 77 12.62 38.21 15.88
CA ALA A 77 11.37 38.97 15.88
C ALA A 77 10.98 39.43 14.45
N PRO A 78 9.68 39.73 14.20
CA PRO A 78 9.16 40.06 12.88
C PRO A 78 9.30 41.55 12.53
N ALA A 79 9.77 41.84 11.31
CA ALA A 79 9.75 43.15 10.66
C ALA A 79 9.46 42.90 9.16
N ASP A 80 8.73 43.70 8.39
CA ASP A 80 8.27 45.08 8.51
C ASP A 80 7.09 45.23 7.53
N LYS A 81 5.96 45.76 8.00
CA LYS A 81 4.82 46.15 7.15
C LYS A 81 5.17 47.47 6.46
N ARG A 82 5.76 47.41 5.26
CA ARG A 82 5.90 48.60 4.41
C ARG A 82 4.82 48.66 3.34
N ARG A 83 3.81 49.47 3.69
CA ARG A 83 3.15 50.51 2.88
C ARG A 83 2.97 50.20 1.39
N ARG A 84 1.75 49.78 1.08
CA ARG A 84 1.09 49.87 -0.21
C ARG A 84 1.01 51.35 -0.64
N PRO A 85 1.54 51.77 -1.80
CA PRO A 85 1.25 53.08 -2.35
C PRO A 85 -0.15 53.10 -2.97
N GLU A 86 -0.98 54.07 -2.59
CA GLU A 86 -2.26 54.37 -3.24
C GLU A 86 -2.01 54.90 -4.66
N PRO A 87 -2.83 54.52 -5.67
CA PRO A 87 -2.72 55.09 -7.00
C PRO A 87 -3.34 56.50 -7.05
N PRO A 88 -2.68 57.50 -7.67
CA PRO A 88 -3.30 58.80 -7.88
C PRO A 88 -4.36 58.71 -8.98
N SER A 89 -5.51 59.31 -8.68
CA SER A 89 -6.53 59.70 -9.64
C SER A 89 -5.96 60.59 -10.74
N SER A 90 -6.28 60.32 -12.00
CA SER A 90 -6.47 61.39 -12.97
C SER A 90 -7.46 60.99 -14.06
N SER A 91 -8.51 61.81 -14.11
CA SER A 91 -9.41 62.01 -15.23
C SER A 91 -8.65 62.44 -16.50
N GLY A 92 -9.12 61.99 -17.66
CA GLY A 92 -8.89 62.76 -18.90
C GLY A 92 -8.68 61.96 -20.17
N SER A 93 -9.73 61.97 -20.99
CA SER A 93 -9.70 62.12 -22.44
C SER A 93 -9.11 61.03 -23.36
N ARG A 94 -9.97 60.70 -24.33
CA ARG A 94 -9.69 60.08 -25.62
C ARG A 94 -8.41 60.63 -26.28
N ASP A 95 -7.55 59.76 -26.78
CA ASP A 95 -7.08 59.87 -28.16
C ASP A 95 -6.63 58.52 -28.74
N ARG A 96 -6.99 58.31 -30.00
CA ARG A 96 -6.57 57.20 -30.85
C ARG A 96 -5.16 57.52 -31.34
N ARG A 97 -4.21 56.58 -31.27
CA ARG A 97 -3.19 56.36 -32.32
C ARG A 97 -2.27 55.16 -32.00
N ARG A 98 -2.32 54.22 -32.95
CA ARG A 98 -1.24 53.37 -33.48
C ARG A 98 0.03 53.24 -32.62
N HIS A 99 0.24 52.03 -32.08
CA HIS A 99 1.59 51.53 -31.78
C HIS A 99 1.76 50.12 -32.35
N HIS A 100 2.91 49.95 -33.00
CA HIS A 100 3.32 48.83 -33.82
C HIS A 100 3.18 47.47 -33.12
N HIS A 101 2.66 46.48 -33.84
CA HIS A 101 2.90 45.06 -33.54
C HIS A 101 4.39 44.77 -33.71
N HIS A 102 5.16 44.87 -32.63
CA HIS A 102 6.42 44.16 -32.55
C HIS A 102 6.10 42.67 -32.35
N HIS A 103 6.15 41.93 -33.44
CA HIS A 103 6.36 40.49 -33.41
C HIS A 103 7.70 40.23 -32.71
N HIS A 104 7.67 39.99 -31.40
CA HIS A 104 8.74 39.24 -30.78
C HIS A 104 8.64 37.81 -31.30
N ASP A 105 9.46 37.51 -32.31
CA ASP A 105 9.91 36.15 -32.62
C ASP A 105 10.64 35.62 -31.38
N GLY A 106 9.85 35.18 -30.39
CA GLY A 106 10.32 34.31 -29.34
C GLY A 106 10.54 32.95 -29.96
N ARG A 107 11.67 32.77 -30.67
CA ARG A 107 12.31 31.47 -30.83
C ARG A 107 12.56 30.93 -29.43
N ARG A 108 11.55 30.25 -28.90
CA ARG A 108 11.71 29.31 -27.80
C ARG A 108 12.63 28.26 -28.39
N HIS A 109 13.92 28.36 -28.07
CA HIS A 109 14.80 27.21 -28.08
C HIS A 109 14.18 26.21 -27.10
N HIS A 110 13.21 25.43 -27.58
CA HIS A 110 12.91 24.14 -27.03
C HIS A 110 14.18 23.37 -27.32
N THR A 111 15.13 23.39 -26.37
CA THR A 111 16.23 22.46 -26.35
C THR A 111 15.57 21.09 -26.17
N SER A 112 15.20 20.50 -27.31
CA SER A 112 14.89 19.10 -27.46
C SER A 112 16.16 18.35 -27.13
N SER A 113 16.45 18.22 -25.83
CA SER A 113 17.23 17.09 -25.38
C SER A 113 16.33 15.90 -25.62
N GLU A 114 16.58 15.16 -26.69
CA GLU A 114 16.19 13.75 -26.82
C GLU A 114 16.91 12.97 -25.70
N ALA A 115 16.56 13.26 -24.45
CA ALA A 115 16.79 12.36 -23.35
C ALA A 115 15.76 11.26 -23.55
N THR A 116 16.18 10.13 -24.11
CA THR A 116 15.43 8.89 -23.99
C THR A 116 15.05 8.75 -22.52
N GLU A 117 13.77 8.93 -22.19
CA GLU A 117 13.30 8.80 -20.81
C GLU A 117 13.68 7.39 -20.36
N GLU A 118 14.69 7.28 -19.50
CA GLU A 118 15.14 6.01 -18.95
C GLU A 118 13.99 5.46 -18.10
N LYS A 119 13.26 4.51 -18.68
CA LYS A 119 12.13 3.82 -18.05
C LYS A 119 12.62 2.44 -17.61
N VAL A 120 12.28 2.09 -16.38
CA VAL A 120 12.49 0.74 -15.85
C VAL A 120 11.14 0.08 -15.65
N ARG A 121 11.07 -1.23 -15.82
CA ARG A 121 9.90 -2.03 -15.47
C ARG A 121 10.26 -2.87 -14.25
N ALA A 122 9.40 -2.85 -13.25
CA ALA A 122 9.60 -3.64 -12.05
C ALA A 122 8.28 -4.20 -11.52
N SER A 123 8.39 -5.34 -10.84
CA SER A 123 7.36 -5.93 -10.01
C SER A 123 7.70 -5.70 -8.54
N HIS A 124 6.69 -5.59 -7.69
CA HIS A 124 6.88 -5.44 -6.25
C HIS A 124 5.93 -6.27 -5.42
N ILE A 125 6.40 -6.63 -4.23
CA ILE A 125 5.59 -7.15 -3.13
C ILE A 125 5.56 -6.04 -2.07
N LEU A 126 4.36 -5.57 -1.71
CA LEU A 126 4.17 -4.55 -0.67
C LEU A 126 3.54 -5.20 0.55
N ILE A 127 4.20 -5.10 1.70
CA ILE A 127 3.65 -5.44 3.01
C ILE A 127 3.37 -4.15 3.75
N LYS A 128 2.11 -3.90 4.07
CA LYS A 128 1.73 -2.74 4.86
C LYS A 128 1.85 -3.02 6.35
N HIS A 129 2.05 -1.96 7.11
CA HIS A 129 2.15 -1.99 8.57
C HIS A 129 1.50 -0.76 9.18
N GLU A 130 1.57 -0.63 10.50
CA GLU A 130 0.93 0.45 11.26
C GLU A 130 1.43 1.86 10.90
N GLY A 131 2.63 1.98 10.32
CA GLY A 131 3.21 3.22 9.82
C GLY A 131 2.88 3.54 8.36
N SER A 132 2.21 2.64 7.63
CA SER A 132 1.84 2.85 6.23
C SER A 132 0.83 3.99 6.09
N ARG A 133 1.04 4.87 5.11
CA ARG A 133 0.15 6.00 4.79
C ARG A 133 -1.31 5.60 4.56
N ARG A 134 -1.56 4.40 4.04
CA ARG A 134 -2.89 3.80 3.92
C ARG A 134 -2.89 2.43 4.57
N LYS A 135 -3.55 2.30 5.72
CA LYS A 135 -3.61 1.07 6.52
C LYS A 135 -4.70 0.08 6.08
N ALA A 136 -5.15 0.12 4.83
CA ALA A 136 -6.16 -0.80 4.29
C ALA A 136 -5.65 -1.40 2.97
N SER A 137 -5.96 -2.66 2.72
CA SER A 137 -5.64 -3.36 1.47
C SER A 137 -6.82 -4.20 0.99
N TRP A 138 -6.68 -4.84 -0.17
CA TRP A 138 -7.69 -5.77 -0.66
C TRP A 138 -7.78 -7.05 0.21
N ARG A 139 -6.72 -7.37 0.97
CA ARG A 139 -6.67 -8.51 1.90
C ARG A 139 -7.26 -8.15 3.27
N ASP A 140 -7.17 -6.88 3.63
CA ASP A 140 -7.63 -6.33 4.90
C ASP A 140 -8.31 -4.97 4.66
N PRO A 141 -9.59 -4.97 4.24
CA PRO A 141 -10.31 -3.74 3.88
C PRO A 141 -10.52 -2.81 5.08
N GLU A 142 -10.70 -3.38 6.28
CA GLU A 142 -10.85 -2.64 7.54
C GLU A 142 -9.50 -2.21 8.13
N GLY A 143 -8.41 -2.83 7.70
CA GLY A 143 -7.07 -2.43 8.11
C GLY A 143 -6.66 -2.87 9.52
N VAL A 144 -7.36 -3.84 10.09
CA VAL A 144 -7.15 -4.31 11.47
C VAL A 144 -5.81 -5.02 11.60
N ALA A 145 -5.50 -5.93 10.69
CA ALA A 145 -4.23 -6.66 10.70
C ALA A 145 -3.07 -5.73 10.34
N ILE A 146 -3.25 -4.85 9.34
CA ILE A 146 -2.24 -3.89 8.92
C ILE A 146 -1.89 -2.93 10.06
N SER A 147 -2.89 -2.46 10.81
CA SER A 147 -2.67 -1.54 11.94
C SER A 147 -2.08 -2.21 13.17
N ALA A 148 -2.21 -3.53 13.30
CA ALA A 148 -1.59 -4.30 14.38
C ALA A 148 -0.16 -4.74 14.04
N THR A 149 0.22 -4.74 12.77
CA THR A 149 1.54 -5.19 12.31
C THR A 149 2.56 -4.05 12.48
N THR A 150 3.65 -4.31 13.19
CA THR A 150 4.73 -3.32 13.35
C THR A 150 5.59 -3.21 12.08
N ARG A 151 6.37 -2.13 11.97
CA ARG A 151 7.31 -1.97 10.86
C ARG A 151 8.35 -3.09 10.82
N ASP A 152 8.82 -3.53 11.99
CA ASP A 152 9.83 -4.59 12.09
C ASP A 152 9.21 -5.94 11.71
N ASP A 153 8.00 -6.25 12.18
CA ASP A 153 7.29 -7.48 11.78
C ASP A 153 7.07 -7.55 10.26
N ALA A 154 6.71 -6.41 9.64
CA ALA A 154 6.56 -6.33 8.19
C ALA A 154 7.90 -6.50 7.45
N ALA A 155 8.99 -5.96 8.00
CA ALA A 155 10.33 -6.16 7.46
C ALA A 155 10.78 -7.62 7.58
N ASP A 156 10.47 -8.28 8.69
CA ASP A 156 10.80 -9.68 8.95
C ASP A 156 10.03 -10.60 7.99
N LEU A 157 8.73 -10.35 7.82
CA LEU A 157 7.91 -11.03 6.84
C LEU A 157 8.44 -10.83 5.42
N ALA A 158 8.82 -9.60 5.05
CA ALA A 158 9.41 -9.33 3.75
C ALA A 158 10.74 -10.05 3.54
N ARG A 159 11.61 -10.15 4.56
CA ARG A 159 12.86 -10.93 4.46
C ARG A 159 12.59 -12.42 4.26
N ALA A 160 11.66 -12.99 5.03
CA ALA A 160 11.27 -14.39 4.88
C ALA A 160 10.71 -14.71 3.48
N LEU A 161 9.87 -13.82 2.94
CA LEU A 161 9.34 -13.95 1.58
C LEU A 161 10.46 -13.81 0.53
N ARG A 162 11.40 -12.88 0.71
CA ARG A 162 12.56 -12.73 -0.18
C ARG A 162 13.42 -13.99 -0.19
N GLU A 163 13.68 -14.59 0.96
CA GLU A 163 14.47 -15.82 1.07
C GLU A 163 13.83 -16.97 0.27
N GLN A 164 12.51 -17.16 0.35
CA GLN A 164 11.78 -18.16 -0.45
C GLN A 164 11.87 -17.93 -1.96
N ILE A 165 11.99 -16.68 -2.38
CA ILE A 165 12.13 -16.34 -3.81
C ILE A 165 13.57 -16.59 -4.27
N VAL A 166 14.55 -16.22 -3.45
CA VAL A 166 15.98 -16.38 -3.75
C VAL A 166 16.40 -17.86 -3.70
N SER A 167 15.82 -18.65 -2.80
CA SER A 167 16.02 -20.12 -2.76
C SER A 167 15.39 -20.83 -3.95
N GLY A 168 14.43 -20.18 -4.63
CA GLY A 168 13.69 -20.77 -5.73
C GLY A 168 12.52 -21.66 -5.30
N ASP A 169 12.15 -21.67 -4.02
CA ASP A 169 11.01 -22.44 -3.50
C ASP A 169 9.68 -21.98 -4.12
N ARG A 170 9.57 -20.68 -4.38
CA ARG A 170 8.36 -20.04 -4.91
C ARG A 170 8.70 -18.95 -5.91
N LYS A 171 7.80 -18.74 -6.89
CA LYS A 171 7.95 -17.65 -7.85
C LYS A 171 7.55 -16.32 -7.21
N PHE A 172 8.21 -15.24 -7.64
CA PHE A 172 7.95 -13.88 -7.18
C PHE A 172 6.48 -13.49 -7.42
N GLU A 173 5.95 -13.87 -8.58
CA GLU A 173 4.61 -13.52 -9.04
C GLU A 173 3.53 -14.17 -8.15
N ASP A 174 3.75 -15.42 -7.72
CA ASP A 174 2.83 -16.16 -6.85
C ASP A 174 2.80 -15.56 -5.44
N ILE A 175 3.98 -15.28 -4.87
CA ILE A 175 4.07 -14.63 -3.56
C ILE A 175 3.43 -13.24 -3.61
N ALA A 176 3.65 -12.47 -4.68
CA ALA A 176 3.03 -11.16 -4.85
C ALA A 176 1.51 -11.24 -4.96
N ALA A 177 0.96 -12.24 -5.64
CA ALA A 177 -0.48 -12.42 -5.76
C ALA A 177 -1.15 -12.73 -4.41
N GLU A 178 -0.48 -13.48 -3.55
CA GLU A 178 -1.03 -13.92 -2.26
C GLU A 178 -0.79 -12.95 -1.10
N ASN A 179 0.39 -12.32 -1.05
CA ASN A 179 0.86 -11.59 0.13
C ASN A 179 0.91 -10.08 -0.08
N SER A 180 0.93 -9.58 -1.32
CA SER A 180 1.06 -8.14 -1.57
C SER A 180 -0.24 -7.38 -1.26
N ASP A 181 -0.13 -6.33 -0.47
CA ASP A 181 -1.21 -5.40 -0.14
C ASP A 181 -1.45 -4.32 -1.22
N CYS A 182 -0.72 -4.40 -2.34
CA CYS A 182 -0.96 -3.55 -3.51
C CYS A 182 -1.99 -4.17 -4.44
N ASN A 183 -2.77 -3.35 -5.15
CA ASN A 183 -3.69 -3.83 -6.18
C ASN A 183 -2.95 -4.47 -7.39
N SER A 184 -1.64 -4.23 -7.53
CA SER A 184 -0.80 -4.93 -8.51
C SER A 184 -0.62 -6.42 -8.22
N ALA A 185 -1.01 -6.90 -7.03
CA ALA A 185 -1.03 -8.34 -6.69
C ALA A 185 -1.71 -9.18 -7.78
N LYS A 186 -2.82 -8.68 -8.35
CA LYS A 186 -3.56 -9.33 -9.44
C LYS A 186 -2.76 -9.53 -10.73
N ARG A 187 -1.64 -8.82 -10.88
CA ARG A 187 -0.70 -8.88 -12.01
C ARG A 187 0.66 -9.43 -11.58
N GLY A 188 0.72 -10.25 -10.52
CA GLY A 188 1.98 -10.77 -9.98
C GLY A 188 2.92 -9.67 -9.48
N GLY A 189 2.36 -8.56 -9.02
CA GLY A 189 3.12 -7.41 -8.52
C GLY A 189 3.62 -6.45 -9.60
N ASP A 190 3.36 -6.68 -10.90
CA ASP A 190 3.87 -5.83 -11.98
C ASP A 190 3.29 -4.41 -11.94
N LEU A 191 4.17 -3.41 -11.85
CA LEU A 191 3.81 -2.00 -11.88
C LEU A 191 3.80 -1.42 -13.30
N GLY A 192 4.34 -2.15 -14.29
CA GLY A 192 4.59 -1.63 -15.63
C GLY A 192 5.82 -0.71 -15.68
N PRO A 193 6.13 -0.13 -16.85
CA PRO A 193 7.28 0.76 -17.01
C PRO A 193 7.02 2.11 -16.33
N PHE A 194 8.00 2.60 -15.58
CA PHE A 194 7.97 3.92 -14.96
C PHE A 194 9.31 4.63 -15.11
N GLY A 195 9.25 5.97 -15.23
CA GLY A 195 10.43 6.83 -15.22
C GLY A 195 10.69 7.42 -13.83
N ARG A 196 11.74 8.23 -13.74
CA ARG A 196 12.11 8.95 -12.50
C ARG A 196 11.03 9.95 -12.08
N GLY A 197 10.88 10.16 -10.78
CA GLY A 197 9.87 11.05 -10.17
C GLY A 197 8.45 10.48 -10.11
N ARG A 198 8.23 9.24 -10.57
CA ARG A 198 6.90 8.59 -10.56
C ARG A 198 6.63 7.76 -9.31
N MET A 199 7.69 7.28 -8.65
CA MET A 199 7.62 6.42 -7.46
C MET A 199 8.24 7.15 -6.25
N GLN A 200 8.06 6.58 -5.05
CA GLN A 200 8.73 7.12 -3.87
C GLN A 200 10.25 7.01 -4.01
N LYS A 201 10.98 8.01 -3.49
CA LYS A 201 12.43 8.14 -3.70
C LYS A 201 13.23 6.90 -3.33
N ALA A 202 12.88 6.23 -2.22
CA ALA A 202 13.53 4.99 -1.78
C ALA A 202 13.26 3.82 -2.74
N PHE A 203 12.00 3.64 -3.16
CA PHE A 203 11.60 2.62 -4.14
C PHE A 203 12.29 2.83 -5.48
N GLU A 204 12.28 4.07 -5.98
CA GLU A 204 12.91 4.43 -7.24
C GLU A 204 14.42 4.15 -7.20
N LYS A 205 15.11 4.63 -6.17
CA LYS A 205 16.55 4.43 -6.03
C LYS A 205 16.91 2.94 -6.06
N ALA A 206 16.13 2.10 -5.38
CA ALA A 206 16.33 0.66 -5.40
C ALA A 206 16.05 0.07 -6.79
N ALA A 207 14.90 0.36 -7.40
CA ALA A 207 14.52 -0.19 -8.69
C ALA A 207 15.50 0.16 -9.83
N PHE A 208 16.01 1.39 -9.86
CA PHE A 208 17.00 1.83 -10.85
C PHE A 208 18.41 1.30 -10.57
N ALA A 209 18.73 0.93 -9.33
CA ALA A 209 20.02 0.33 -8.99
C ALA A 209 20.10 -1.16 -9.36
N LEU A 210 18.96 -1.86 -9.46
CA LEU A 210 18.89 -3.27 -9.82
C LEU A 210 19.18 -3.50 -11.31
N LYS A 211 19.80 -4.65 -11.62
CA LYS A 211 19.85 -5.19 -12.98
C LYS A 211 18.54 -5.90 -13.32
N VAL A 212 18.27 -6.05 -14.62
CA VAL A 212 17.09 -6.80 -15.08
C VAL A 212 17.20 -8.26 -14.59
N GLY A 213 16.14 -8.76 -13.95
CA GLY A 213 16.07 -10.06 -13.31
C GLY A 213 16.47 -10.07 -11.83
N GLU A 214 17.09 -9.00 -11.32
CA GLU A 214 17.57 -8.92 -9.95
C GLU A 214 16.45 -8.55 -8.97
N ILE A 215 16.58 -9.02 -7.73
CA ILE A 215 15.67 -8.78 -6.62
C ILE A 215 16.39 -7.90 -5.59
N SER A 216 15.75 -6.84 -5.13
CA SER A 216 16.29 -5.97 -4.09
C SER A 216 16.29 -6.62 -2.71
N ASP A 217 17.02 -5.98 -1.82
CA ASP A 217 16.78 -6.11 -0.39
C ASP A 217 15.44 -5.47 0.00
N VAL A 218 15.13 -5.54 1.29
CA VAL A 218 13.91 -4.95 1.85
C VAL A 218 14.02 -3.43 1.80
N VAL A 219 13.09 -2.80 1.06
CA VAL A 219 13.05 -1.35 0.87
C VAL A 219 11.87 -0.80 1.66
N ASP A 220 12.17 0.06 2.62
CA ASP A 220 11.13 0.72 3.39
C ASP A 220 10.73 2.09 2.79
N THR A 221 9.43 2.36 2.81
CA THR A 221 8.82 3.55 2.23
C THR A 221 7.61 4.00 3.05
N GLU A 222 7.05 5.18 2.77
CA GLU A 222 5.82 5.63 3.45
C GLU A 222 4.60 4.76 3.14
N SER A 223 4.64 3.96 2.06
CA SER A 223 3.55 3.01 1.77
C SER A 223 3.63 1.75 2.62
N GLY A 224 4.80 1.46 3.19
CA GLY A 224 5.14 0.20 3.83
C GLY A 224 6.43 -0.37 3.27
N VAL A 225 6.60 -1.67 3.48
CA VAL A 225 7.81 -2.41 3.16
C VAL A 225 7.68 -3.09 1.80
N HIS A 226 8.70 -2.96 0.96
CA HIS A 226 8.71 -3.47 -0.41
C HIS A 226 9.86 -4.44 -0.68
N ILE A 227 9.57 -5.45 -1.49
CA ILE A 227 10.56 -6.26 -2.21
C ILE A 227 10.39 -5.95 -3.69
N ILE A 228 11.46 -5.61 -4.39
CA ILE A 228 11.41 -5.14 -5.79
C ILE A 228 12.14 -6.15 -6.66
N LYS A 229 11.54 -6.52 -7.80
CA LYS A 229 12.18 -7.31 -8.85
C LYS A 229 12.18 -6.51 -10.14
N ARG A 230 13.34 -6.21 -10.70
CA ARG A 230 13.40 -5.52 -11.99
C ARG A 230 13.12 -6.50 -13.12
N THR A 231 12.16 -6.19 -13.98
CA THR A 231 11.73 -7.04 -15.11
C THR A 231 12.08 -6.44 -16.46
N GLY A 232 12.46 -5.16 -16.54
CA GLY A 232 12.88 -4.47 -17.76
C GLY A 232 13.55 -3.13 -17.51
#